data_AF-A0A662MCM4-F1
#
_entry.id   AF-A0A662MCM4-F1
#
_cell.length_a   1.000
_cell.length_b   1.000
_cell.length_c   1.000
_cell.angle_alpha   90.00
_cell.angle_beta   90.00
_cell.angle_gamma   90.00
#
_symmetry.space_group_name_H-M   'P 1'
#
loop_
_entity.id
_entity.type
_entity.pdbx_description
1 polymer ?
#
loop_
_entity_poly.entity_id
_entity_poly.type
_entity_poly.pdbx_seq_one_letter_code
_entity_poly.pdbx_strand_id
1 'polypeptide(L)' 'MTEFKVLINDEISEKGIKILKNAGFSVVVHHYDADELKHIIKDFDALIVRSATKVTREII' A
#
# COMPACT_ATOMS: atom_id res chain seq x y z
N MET A 1 9.14 -1.53 18.31
CA MET A 1 8.02 -2.28 17.70
C MET A 1 8.03 -1.88 16.24
N THR A 2 8.28 -2.82 15.33
CA THR A 2 8.31 -2.54 13.89
C THR A 2 6.86 -2.40 13.44
N GLU A 3 6.39 -1.16 13.30
CA GLU A 3 5.09 -0.88 12.69
C GLU A 3 5.20 -1.14 11.19
N PHE A 4 4.72 -2.30 10.77
CA PHE A 4 4.60 -2.63 9.36
C PHE A 4 3.53 -1.74 8.73
N LYS A 5 3.97 -0.84 7.84
CA LYS A 5 3.07 0.07 7.13
C LYS A 5 2.70 -0.52 5.78
N VAL A 6 1.40 -0.65 5.54
CA VAL A 6 0.84 -1.18 4.30
C VAL A 6 0.14 -0.04 3.58
N LEU A 7 0.67 0.34 2.42
CA LEU A 7 0.04 1.29 1.52
C LEU A 7 -0.90 0.55 0.57
N ILE A 8 -2.14 1.02 0.51
CA ILE A 8 -3.18 0.54 -0.38
C ILE A 8 -3.46 1.65 -1.39
N ASN A 9 -3.02 1.44 -2.63
CA ASN A 9 -3.20 2.42 -3.71
C ASN A 9 -4.53 2.23 -4.45
N ASP A 10 -4.99 0.99 -4.59
CA ASP A 10 -6.28 0.66 -5.18
C ASP A 10 -7.31 0.33 -4.10
N GLU A 11 -8.59 0.60 -4.36
CA GLU A 11 -9.68 0.13 -3.50
C GLU A 11 -9.68 -1.41 -3.37
N ILE A 12 -9.44 -1.86 -2.15
CA ILE A 12 -9.58 -3.25 -1.69
C ILE A 12 -10.79 -3.32 -0.77
N SER A 13 -11.49 -4.46 -0.82
CA SER A 13 -12.61 -4.74 0.08
C SER A 13 -12.31 -4.42 1.54
N GLU A 14 -13.27 -3.82 2.22
CA GLU A 14 -13.19 -3.46 3.65
C GLU A 14 -12.79 -4.63 4.56
N LYS A 15 -13.09 -5.88 4.16
CA LYS A 15 -12.61 -7.09 4.84
C LYS A 15 -11.09 -7.17 4.90
N GLY A 16 -10.38 -6.85 3.81
CA GLY A 16 -8.91 -6.86 3.78
C GLY A 16 -8.31 -5.82 4.71
N ILE A 17 -8.87 -4.60 4.70
CA ILE A 17 -8.47 -3.52 5.61
C ILE A 17 -8.70 -3.93 7.07
N LYS A 18 -9.85 -4.54 7.38
CA LYS A 18 -10.16 -5.03 8.73
C LYS A 18 -9.20 -6.11 9.21
N ILE A 19 -8.82 -7.06 8.35
CA ILE A 19 -7.86 -8.12 8.71
C ILE A 19 -6.49 -7.50 9.02
N LEU A 20 -6.01 -6.61 8.15
CA LEU A 20 -4.71 -5.96 8.32
C LEU A 20 -4.68 -5.09 9.58
N LYS A 21 -5.71 -4.26 9.81
CA LYS A 21 -5.83 -3.47 11.05
C LYS A 21 -5.96 -4.35 12.30
N ASN A 22 -6.70 -5.47 12.24
CA ASN A 22 -6.79 -6.42 13.36
C ASN A 22 -5.46 -7.12 13.66
N ALA A 23 -4.65 -7.37 12.63
CA ALA A 23 -3.33 -7.95 12.79
C ALA A 23 -2.29 -6.93 13.31
N GLY A 24 -2.69 -5.67 13.56
CA GLY A 24 -1.82 -4.62 14.08
C GLY A 24 -0.99 -3.91 13.03
N PHE A 25 -1.35 -4.04 11.74
CA PHE A 25 -0.69 -3.34 10.65
C PHE A 25 -1.25 -1.93 10.46
N SER A 26 -0.35 -0.99 10.15
CA SER A 26 -0.71 0.39 9.83
C SER A 26 -1.10 0.49 8.36
N VAL A 27 -2.41 0.41 8.11
CA VAL A 27 -2.97 0.43 6.76
C VAL A 27 -3.32 1.85 6.34
N VAL A 28 -2.68 2.33 5.27
CA VAL A 28 -2.96 3.63 4.66
C VAL A 28 -3.63 3.39 3.31
N VAL A 29 -4.87 3.87 3.16
CA VAL A 29 -5.60 3.79 1.88
C VAL A 29 -5.50 5.16 1.22
N HIS A 30 -4.70 5.24 0.16
CA HIS A 30 -4.50 6.50 -0.56
C HIS A 30 -4.04 6.21 -1.98
N HIS A 31 -4.69 6.83 -2.95
CA HIS A 31 -4.33 6.68 -4.35
C HIS A 31 -3.11 7.56 -4.67
N TYR A 32 -2.10 6.99 -5.30
CA TYR A 32 -0.90 7.68 -5.72
C TYR A 32 -0.54 7.26 -7.15
N ASP A 33 -0.16 8.23 -7.98
CA ASP A 33 0.39 7.96 -9.29
C ASP A 33 1.76 7.26 -9.21
N ALA A 34 2.18 6.62 -10.29
CA ALA A 34 3.44 5.85 -10.36
C ALA A 34 4.66 6.67 -9.92
N ASP A 35 4.71 7.96 -10.25
CA ASP A 35 5.79 8.87 -9.84
C ASP A 35 5.79 9.13 -8.34
N GLU A 36 4.64 9.42 -7.73
CA GLU A 36 4.52 9.62 -6.27
C GLU A 36 4.80 8.31 -5.52
N LEU A 37 4.28 7.20 -6.04
CA LEU A 37 4.45 5.86 -5.48
C LEU A 37 5.92 5.51 -5.30
N LYS A 38 6.78 5.80 -6.28
CA LYS A 38 8.22 5.49 -6.21
C LYS A 38 8.94 6.22 -5.07
N HIS A 39 8.44 7.39 -4.68
CA HIS A 39 9.02 8.20 -3.62
C HIS A 39 8.54 7.71 -2.25
N ILE A 40 7.23 7.49 -2.12
CA ILE A 40 6.62 7.11 -0.84
C ILE A 40 6.82 5.64 -0.50
N ILE A 41 6.92 4.73 -1.48
CA ILE A 41 7.04 3.27 -1.26
C ILE A 41 8.27 2.92 -0.42
N LYS A 42 9.29 3.78 -0.38
CA LYS A 42 10.47 3.62 0.49
C LYS A 42 10.16 3.74 1.98
N ASP A 43 9.07 4.40 2.35
CA ASP A 43 8.60 4.57 3.73
C ASP A 43 7.59 3.48 4.15
N PHE A 44 7.15 2.65 3.20
CA PHE A 44 6.17 1.58 3.42
C PHE A 44 6.81 0.20 3.22
N ASP A 45 6.43 -0.77 4.05
CA ASP A 45 6.91 -2.15 3.94
C ASP A 45 6.14 -2.95 2.88
N ALA A 46 4.90 -2.56 2.59
CA ALA A 46 4.04 -3.26 1.65
C ALA A 46 3.20 -2.30 0.82
N LEU A 47 3.02 -2.65 -0.45
CA LEU A 47 2.16 -1.96 -1.40
C LEU A 47 1.09 -2.94 -1.91
N ILE A 48 -0.18 -2.55 -1.81
CA ILE A 48 -1.33 -3.26 -2.37
C ILE A 48 -1.88 -2.43 -3.52
N VAL A 49 -1.85 -3.02 -4.70
CA VAL A 49 -2.40 -2.48 -5.94
C VAL A 49 -3.38 -3.48 -6.54
N ARG A 50 -4.33 -3.00 -7.34
CA ARG A 50 -5.26 -3.85 -8.08
C ARG A 50 -4.87 -3.82 -9.54
N SER A 51 -5.66 -3.24 -10.44
CA SER A 51 -5.31 -3.16 -11.86
C SER A 51 -4.95 -1.75 -12.32
N ALA A 52 -5.26 -0.72 -11.54
CA ALA A 52 -5.03 0.66 -11.97
C ALA A 52 -3.55 1.04 -11.91
N THR A 53 -2.82 0.51 -10.92
CA THR A 53 -1.44 0.89 -10.69
C THR A 53 -0.47 -0.03 -11.44
N LYS A 54 0.20 0.48 -12.48
CA LYS A 54 1.32 -0.22 -13.12
C LYS A 54 2.54 -0.16 -12.20
N VAL A 55 2.81 -1.25 -11.48
CA VAL A 55 4.07 -1.43 -10.76
C VAL A 55 5.14 -1.88 -11.76
N THR A 56 5.73 -0.92 -12.46
CA THR A 56 6.85 -1.15 -13.37
C THR A 56 8.13 -1.41 -12.57
N ARG A 57 9.11 -2.09 -13.20
CA ARG A 57 10.42 -2.41 -12.60
C ARG A 57 11.26 -1.19 -12.20
N GLU A 58 10.83 0.01 -12.59
CA GLU A 58 11.39 1.29 -12.12
C GLU A 58 10.89 1.69 -10.71
N ILE A 59 9.83 1.03 -10.21
CA ILE A 59 9.15 1.37 -8.94
C ILE A 59 9.60 0.44 -7.80
N ILE A 60 10.15 -0.75 -8.10
CA ILE A 60 10.64 -1.75 -7.12
C ILE A 60 12.16 -1.77 -7.11
#